data_AF-A0A6I9WMG0-F1
#
_entry.id   AF-A0A6I9WMG0-F1
#
_cell.length_a   1.000
_cell.length_b   1.000
_cell.length_c   1.000
_cell.angle_alpha   90.00
_cell.angle_beta   90.00
_cell.angle_gamma   90.00
#
_symmetry.space_group_name_H-M   'P 1'
#
loop_
_entity.id
_entity.type
_entity.pdbx_description
1 polymer ?
#
loop_
_entity_poly.entity_id
_entity_poly.type
_entity_poly.pdbx_seq_one_letter_code
_entity_poly.pdbx_strand_id
1 'polypeptide(L)'
;MKDMLVTDQLNLRYYGLEPKVMRAICEALADNTFVQKVDLKDNRLSPEACGYLNNLLLRNNTIIDLSLSGCRIGTSGAKKLCNAISENTTLKTLDLSRCDIGNEGFAYIASALSENRDLESVNLSDNHLDESCYENLRDLLLRSKILHLDLSWNSLYSAKTWKALVDGLKKNEELRSLNLSWNSLGEECVHHLHTLLLRSRSIEKLDLSWNRFTEKDAEIIAKALSKNNKLKELYLGNNSLKTQGAAALVRAITPQLSPNSALHLLDLENVWANKNILDNLETIKNFRPWVTIKLGGILSNYKIIGPNVRKILLDRANYEAMQPKQKRQQRNFGDFVKSLEDTKIKRTNFMQLVKKFKLKLSTSLVDEIMNAFEESKDIVDQELLKSFYLKEYPEEYSVTETEEAALKLKKRKVQIIE
;
A
#
# COMPACT_ATOMS: atom_id res chain seq x y z
N MET A 1 13.21 -27.74 -44.59
CA MET A 1 12.75 -27.39 -43.22
C MET A 1 11.63 -26.35 -43.18
N LYS A 2 11.21 -25.72 -44.30
CA LYS A 2 10.08 -24.76 -44.30
C LYS A 2 8.74 -25.34 -43.82
N ASP A 3 8.57 -26.67 -43.89
CA ASP A 3 7.31 -27.35 -43.59
C ASP A 3 7.36 -28.25 -42.32
N MET A 4 8.35 -28.11 -41.42
CA MET A 4 8.47 -29.01 -40.25
C MET A 4 7.92 -28.45 -38.93
N LEU A 5 7.75 -27.13 -38.80
CA LEU A 5 7.18 -26.52 -37.61
C LEU A 5 5.83 -25.89 -37.97
N VAL A 6 4.80 -26.26 -37.20
CA VAL A 6 3.42 -25.78 -37.39
C VAL A 6 3.30 -24.29 -37.01
N THR A 7 4.22 -23.79 -36.17
CA THR A 7 4.21 -22.44 -35.62
C THR A 7 5.58 -21.77 -35.73
N ASP A 8 5.59 -20.43 -35.78
CA ASP A 8 6.78 -19.59 -35.71
C ASP A 8 7.39 -19.54 -34.28
N GLN A 9 6.82 -20.30 -33.35
CA GLN A 9 7.23 -20.39 -31.96
C GLN A 9 7.80 -21.77 -31.65
N LEU A 10 8.96 -21.78 -31.03
CA LEU A 10 9.59 -22.97 -30.46
C LEU A 10 9.53 -22.87 -28.93
N ASN A 11 8.67 -23.70 -28.33
CA ASN A 11 8.52 -23.79 -26.88
C ASN A 11 9.21 -25.05 -26.36
N LEU A 12 10.31 -24.86 -25.63
CA LEU A 12 11.12 -25.93 -25.04
C LEU A 12 11.27 -25.74 -23.53
N ARG A 13 10.25 -25.29 -22.83
CA ARG A 13 10.34 -25.01 -21.38
C ARG A 13 10.43 -26.29 -20.55
N TYR A 14 11.21 -26.26 -19.47
CA TYR A 14 11.26 -27.33 -18.45
C TYR A 14 11.78 -28.70 -18.94
N TYR A 15 12.55 -28.75 -20.03
CA TYR A 15 13.10 -29.99 -20.58
C TYR A 15 14.46 -30.40 -20.00
N GLY A 16 15.16 -29.49 -19.31
CA GLY A 16 16.51 -29.75 -18.80
C GLY A 16 17.51 -29.99 -19.94
N LEU A 17 17.59 -29.03 -20.86
CA LEU A 17 18.34 -29.17 -22.10
C LEU A 17 19.86 -29.28 -21.85
N GLU A 18 20.40 -30.48 -22.05
CA GLU A 18 21.84 -30.72 -21.99
C GLU A 18 22.60 -29.98 -23.11
N PRO A 19 23.91 -29.66 -22.93
CA PRO A 19 24.68 -28.89 -23.90
C PRO A 19 24.69 -29.49 -25.31
N LYS A 20 24.70 -30.83 -25.43
CA LYS A 20 24.66 -31.52 -26.73
C LYS A 20 23.33 -31.30 -27.46
N VAL A 21 22.22 -31.34 -26.72
CA VAL A 21 20.89 -31.08 -27.26
C VAL A 21 20.77 -29.62 -27.67
N MET A 22 21.25 -28.70 -26.82
CA MET A 22 21.32 -27.27 -27.12
C MET A 22 22.13 -26.98 -28.38
N ARG A 23 23.27 -27.66 -28.56
CA ARG A 23 24.07 -27.53 -29.79
C ARG A 23 23.26 -27.90 -31.03
N ALA A 24 22.61 -29.06 -31.01
CA ALA A 24 21.82 -29.53 -32.16
C ALA A 24 20.65 -28.59 -32.47
N ILE A 25 19.95 -28.09 -31.42
CA ILE A 25 18.87 -27.10 -31.57
C ILE A 25 19.43 -25.81 -32.19
N CYS A 26 20.52 -25.27 -31.66
CA CYS A 26 21.13 -24.04 -32.16
C CYS A 26 21.63 -24.19 -33.61
N GLU A 27 22.22 -25.34 -33.96
CA GLU A 27 22.64 -25.62 -35.35
C GLU A 27 21.44 -25.69 -36.30
N ALA A 28 20.34 -26.33 -35.88
CA ALA A 28 19.12 -26.40 -36.68
C ALA A 28 18.43 -25.03 -36.85
N LEU A 29 18.48 -24.18 -35.82
CA LEU A 29 17.90 -22.83 -35.85
C LEU A 29 18.77 -21.81 -36.57
N ALA A 30 20.08 -22.02 -36.69
CA ALA A 30 21.00 -21.06 -37.29
C ALA A 30 20.61 -20.69 -38.73
N ASP A 31 20.15 -21.67 -39.51
CA ASP A 31 19.72 -21.48 -40.90
C ASP A 31 18.18 -21.52 -41.03
N ASN A 32 17.45 -21.54 -39.91
CA ASN A 32 16.01 -21.48 -39.91
C ASN A 32 15.53 -20.07 -40.24
N THR A 33 14.53 -19.96 -41.13
CA THR A 33 13.99 -18.67 -41.60
C THR A 33 12.52 -18.44 -41.20
N PHE A 34 11.98 -19.28 -40.32
CA PHE A 34 10.56 -19.28 -39.97
C PHE A 34 10.31 -19.00 -38.48
N VAL A 35 11.14 -19.56 -37.59
CA VAL A 35 11.00 -19.39 -36.14
C VAL A 35 11.38 -17.96 -35.74
N GLN A 36 10.46 -17.31 -35.05
CA GLN A 36 10.57 -15.96 -34.54
C GLN A 36 10.67 -15.91 -33.02
N LYS A 37 10.04 -16.87 -32.32
CA LYS A 37 10.01 -16.90 -30.85
C LYS A 37 10.61 -18.19 -30.32
N VAL A 38 11.53 -18.08 -29.37
CA VAL A 38 12.18 -19.23 -28.74
C VAL A 38 12.06 -19.09 -27.23
N ASP A 39 11.35 -20.03 -26.60
CA ASP A 39 11.19 -20.10 -25.15
C ASP A 39 11.98 -21.29 -24.60
N LEU A 40 13.10 -20.99 -23.93
CA LEU A 40 13.99 -21.97 -23.29
C LEU A 40 13.85 -21.93 -21.76
N LYS A 41 12.77 -21.37 -21.23
CA LYS A 41 12.65 -21.15 -19.79
C LYS A 41 12.85 -22.41 -18.95
N ASP A 42 13.51 -22.23 -17.80
CA ASP A 42 13.75 -23.23 -16.77
C ASP A 42 14.50 -24.49 -17.28
N ASN A 43 15.50 -24.30 -18.16
CA ASN A 43 16.32 -25.39 -18.73
C ASN A 43 17.75 -25.54 -18.18
N ARG A 44 18.17 -24.75 -17.19
CA ARG A 44 19.53 -24.80 -16.59
C ARG A 44 20.66 -24.90 -17.63
N LEU A 45 20.93 -23.80 -18.31
CA LEU A 45 21.90 -23.77 -19.40
C LEU A 45 23.33 -23.64 -18.87
N SER A 46 24.22 -24.54 -19.30
CA SER A 46 25.65 -24.42 -19.00
C SER A 46 26.29 -23.26 -19.78
N PRO A 47 27.46 -22.76 -19.36
CA PRO A 47 28.19 -21.75 -20.13
C PRO A 47 28.51 -22.18 -21.57
N GLU A 48 28.66 -23.48 -21.83
CA GLU A 48 28.85 -24.03 -23.17
C GLU A 48 27.58 -23.88 -24.01
N ALA A 49 26.41 -24.20 -23.43
CA ALA A 49 25.11 -23.99 -24.08
C ALA A 49 24.86 -22.51 -24.41
N CYS A 50 25.25 -21.59 -23.52
CA CYS A 50 25.22 -20.15 -23.79
C CYS A 50 26.14 -19.75 -24.96
N GLY A 51 27.28 -20.43 -25.12
CA GLY A 51 28.14 -20.26 -26.29
C GLY A 51 27.47 -20.67 -27.60
N TYR A 52 26.73 -21.78 -27.61
CA TYR A 52 25.94 -22.19 -28.78
C TYR A 52 24.83 -21.19 -29.09
N LEU A 53 24.14 -20.67 -28.08
CA LEU A 53 23.14 -19.61 -28.24
C LEU A 53 23.73 -18.32 -28.79
N ASN A 54 24.90 -17.92 -28.31
CA ASN A 54 25.61 -16.76 -28.85
C ASN A 54 25.87 -16.92 -30.35
N ASN A 55 26.37 -18.08 -30.78
CA ASN A 55 26.63 -18.35 -32.20
C ASN A 55 25.34 -18.42 -33.04
N LEU A 56 24.25 -18.95 -32.47
CA LEU A 56 22.93 -18.92 -33.10
C LEU A 56 22.49 -17.47 -33.36
N LEU A 57 22.51 -16.62 -32.33
CA LEU A 57 22.03 -15.24 -32.43
C LEU A 57 22.90 -14.35 -33.33
N LEU A 58 24.18 -14.66 -33.49
CA LEU A 58 25.05 -13.95 -34.45
C LEU A 58 24.76 -14.33 -35.91
N ARG A 59 24.17 -15.50 -36.16
CA ARG A 59 23.90 -16.01 -37.52
C ARG A 59 22.44 -15.87 -37.92
N ASN A 60 21.53 -16.15 -37.00
CA ASN A 60 20.10 -16.14 -37.26
C ASN A 60 19.59 -14.70 -37.26
N ASN A 61 18.74 -14.40 -38.23
CA ASN A 61 18.13 -13.08 -38.42
C ASN A 61 16.60 -13.11 -38.41
N THR A 62 16.00 -14.16 -37.83
CA THR A 62 14.53 -14.30 -37.75
C THR A 62 14.00 -14.31 -36.33
N ILE A 63 14.82 -14.71 -35.35
CA ILE A 63 14.43 -14.70 -33.94
C ILE A 63 14.32 -13.24 -33.47
N ILE A 64 13.11 -12.88 -33.05
CA ILE A 64 12.77 -11.56 -32.50
C ILE A 64 12.50 -11.62 -30.99
N ASP A 65 12.18 -12.80 -30.45
CA ASP A 65 11.83 -13.02 -29.05
C ASP A 65 12.55 -14.24 -28.48
N LEU A 66 13.36 -14.02 -27.43
CA LEU A 66 14.09 -15.08 -26.74
C LEU A 66 13.85 -15.00 -25.24
N SER A 67 13.30 -16.08 -24.66
CA SER A 67 13.24 -16.26 -23.21
C SER A 67 14.26 -17.28 -22.71
N LEU A 68 15.13 -16.82 -21.82
CA LEU A 68 16.08 -17.62 -21.04
C LEU A 68 15.71 -17.60 -19.55
N SER A 69 14.49 -17.21 -19.19
CA SER A 69 14.07 -17.08 -17.79
C SER A 69 14.36 -18.36 -17.00
N GLY A 70 14.88 -18.27 -15.77
CA GLY A 70 15.11 -19.46 -14.94
C GLY A 70 16.23 -20.38 -15.43
N CYS A 71 17.01 -19.99 -16.44
CA CYS A 71 18.07 -20.84 -17.01
C CYS A 71 19.36 -20.86 -16.20
N ARG A 72 19.49 -20.07 -15.12
CA ARG A 72 20.67 -20.05 -14.23
C ARG A 72 22.01 -19.93 -14.98
N ILE A 73 22.06 -19.06 -15.99
CA ILE A 73 23.25 -18.92 -16.85
C ILE A 73 24.47 -18.41 -16.10
N GLY A 74 24.27 -17.70 -14.98
CA GLY A 74 25.33 -17.13 -14.15
C GLY A 74 26.22 -16.11 -14.87
N THR A 75 27.25 -15.63 -14.18
CA THR A 75 28.26 -14.72 -14.74
C THR A 75 28.93 -15.28 -16.00
N SER A 76 29.28 -16.56 -15.99
CA SER A 76 30.00 -17.20 -17.11
C SER A 76 29.15 -17.29 -18.37
N GLY A 77 27.86 -17.64 -18.22
CA GLY A 77 26.93 -17.66 -19.34
C GLY A 77 26.61 -16.26 -19.84
N ALA A 78 26.42 -15.29 -18.95
CA ALA A 78 26.23 -13.88 -19.30
C ALA A 78 27.38 -13.34 -20.16
N LYS A 79 28.64 -13.60 -19.75
CA LYS A 79 29.84 -13.25 -20.53
C LYS A 79 29.85 -13.87 -21.92
N LYS A 80 29.34 -15.10 -22.07
CA LYS A 80 29.29 -15.79 -23.36
C LYS A 80 28.26 -15.20 -24.32
N LEU A 81 27.18 -14.60 -23.80
CA LEU A 81 26.09 -14.03 -24.61
C LEU A 81 26.37 -12.58 -25.06
N CYS A 82 27.40 -11.91 -24.54
CA CYS A 82 27.66 -10.49 -24.80
C CYS A 82 27.71 -10.13 -26.28
N ASN A 83 28.47 -10.87 -27.08
CA ASN A 83 28.69 -10.50 -28.48
C ASN A 83 27.39 -10.56 -29.26
N ALA A 84 26.62 -11.64 -29.08
CA ALA A 84 25.28 -11.75 -29.66
C ALA A 84 24.36 -10.62 -29.20
N ILE A 85 24.34 -10.30 -27.91
CA ILE A 85 23.51 -9.22 -27.39
C ILE A 85 23.94 -7.86 -27.96
N SER A 86 25.23 -7.61 -28.19
CA SER A 86 25.69 -6.32 -28.74
C SER A 86 25.48 -6.19 -30.24
N GLU A 87 25.69 -7.28 -31.00
CA GLU A 87 25.75 -7.25 -32.47
C GLU A 87 24.44 -7.67 -33.15
N ASN A 88 23.55 -8.38 -32.45
CA ASN A 88 22.30 -8.83 -33.05
C ASN A 88 21.35 -7.64 -33.31
N THR A 89 20.85 -7.57 -34.53
CA THR A 89 19.98 -6.48 -35.03
C THR A 89 18.52 -6.91 -35.21
N THR A 90 18.16 -8.15 -34.89
CA THR A 90 16.83 -8.72 -35.16
C THR A 90 16.03 -8.98 -33.89
N LEU A 91 16.70 -9.31 -32.79
CA LEU A 91 16.12 -9.57 -31.50
C LEU A 91 15.54 -8.28 -30.92
N LYS A 92 14.24 -8.33 -30.58
CA LYS A 92 13.48 -7.22 -30.02
C LYS A 92 13.20 -7.39 -28.54
N THR A 93 13.00 -8.62 -28.10
CA THR A 93 12.72 -8.96 -26.71
C THR A 93 13.66 -10.02 -26.18
N LEU A 94 14.26 -9.76 -25.02
CA LEU A 94 15.16 -10.68 -24.33
C LEU A 94 14.78 -10.79 -22.86
N ASP A 95 14.40 -11.99 -22.44
CA ASP A 95 14.10 -12.30 -21.04
C ASP A 95 15.24 -13.09 -20.39
N LEU A 96 15.96 -12.42 -19.50
CA LEU A 96 17.06 -12.92 -18.68
C LEU A 96 16.68 -12.97 -17.20
N SER A 97 15.38 -13.03 -16.86
CA SER A 97 14.95 -13.07 -15.46
C SER A 97 15.35 -14.37 -14.75
N ARG A 98 15.62 -14.34 -13.44
CA ARG A 98 15.94 -15.55 -12.64
C ARG A 98 17.11 -16.36 -13.21
N CYS A 99 18.16 -15.67 -13.61
CA CYS A 99 19.30 -16.27 -14.32
C CYS A 99 20.58 -16.32 -13.49
N ASP A 100 20.51 -15.96 -12.20
CA ASP A 100 21.64 -15.93 -11.26
C ASP A 100 22.83 -15.11 -11.78
N ILE A 101 22.57 -14.05 -12.57
CA ILE A 101 23.61 -13.31 -13.31
C ILE A 101 24.60 -12.61 -12.36
N GLY A 102 24.12 -12.04 -11.26
CA GLY A 102 24.92 -11.26 -10.31
C GLY A 102 25.53 -9.98 -10.90
N ASN A 103 26.20 -9.20 -10.05
CA ASN A 103 26.75 -7.89 -10.46
C ASN A 103 27.82 -8.00 -11.56
N GLU A 104 28.71 -9.01 -11.50
CA GLU A 104 29.76 -9.20 -12.51
C GLU A 104 29.15 -9.61 -13.85
N GLY A 105 28.21 -10.56 -13.85
CA GLY A 105 27.47 -10.95 -15.06
C GLY A 105 26.70 -9.76 -15.65
N PHE A 106 26.11 -8.92 -14.79
CA PHE A 106 25.40 -7.74 -15.22
C PHE A 106 26.32 -6.70 -15.86
N ALA A 107 27.57 -6.56 -15.41
CA ALA A 107 28.52 -5.65 -16.06
C ALA A 107 28.74 -6.02 -17.54
N TYR A 108 28.86 -7.32 -17.84
CA TYR A 108 28.97 -7.86 -19.19
C TYR A 108 27.71 -7.58 -20.03
N ILE A 109 26.52 -7.85 -19.47
CA ILE A 109 25.23 -7.61 -20.15
C ILE A 109 24.99 -6.12 -20.36
N ALA A 110 25.21 -5.28 -19.35
CA ALA A 110 25.05 -3.83 -19.40
C ALA A 110 25.94 -3.20 -20.47
N SER A 111 27.19 -3.68 -20.60
CA SER A 111 28.10 -3.26 -21.67
C SER A 111 27.53 -3.62 -23.04
N ALA A 112 27.08 -4.86 -23.24
CA ALA A 112 26.54 -5.30 -24.52
C ALA A 112 25.27 -4.53 -24.91
N LEU A 113 24.35 -4.33 -23.97
CA LEU A 113 23.12 -3.56 -24.14
C LEU A 113 23.34 -2.07 -24.41
N SER A 114 24.48 -1.52 -23.98
CA SER A 114 24.84 -0.12 -24.27
C SER A 114 25.24 0.10 -25.73
N GLU A 115 25.72 -0.94 -26.39
CA GLU A 115 26.12 -0.93 -27.80
C GLU A 115 24.98 -1.33 -28.74
N ASN A 116 24.07 -2.21 -28.28
CA ASN A 116 22.92 -2.63 -29.06
C ASN A 116 21.96 -1.45 -29.36
N ARG A 117 21.47 -1.38 -30.61
CA ARG A 117 20.58 -0.31 -31.10
C ARG A 117 19.17 -0.77 -31.45
N ASP A 118 18.93 -2.08 -31.51
CA ASP A 118 17.70 -2.67 -32.05
C ASP A 118 16.84 -3.37 -30.99
N LEU A 119 17.44 -3.77 -29.86
CA LEU A 119 16.77 -4.46 -28.76
C LEU A 119 15.90 -3.48 -27.96
N GLU A 120 14.60 -3.78 -27.89
CA GLU A 120 13.59 -2.86 -27.38
C GLU A 120 13.17 -3.18 -25.95
N SER A 121 13.10 -4.46 -25.58
CA SER A 121 12.67 -4.90 -24.25
C SER A 121 13.63 -5.91 -23.63
N VAL A 122 14.04 -5.63 -22.40
CA VAL A 122 14.93 -6.49 -21.63
C VAL A 122 14.37 -6.71 -20.24
N ASN A 123 14.27 -7.98 -19.84
CA ASN A 123 13.93 -8.37 -18.49
C ASN A 123 15.15 -8.92 -17.75
N LEU A 124 15.59 -8.21 -16.71
CA LEU A 124 16.69 -8.57 -15.81
C LEU A 124 16.23 -8.75 -14.37
N SER A 125 14.93 -8.98 -14.16
CA SER A 125 14.37 -9.21 -12.83
C SER A 125 14.96 -10.44 -12.13
N ASP A 126 15.05 -10.39 -10.80
CA ASP A 126 15.53 -11.49 -9.97
C ASP A 126 16.89 -12.06 -10.43
N ASN A 127 17.92 -11.20 -10.43
CA ASN A 127 19.29 -11.57 -10.83
C ASN A 127 20.33 -11.24 -9.77
N HIS A 128 19.89 -11.03 -8.53
CA HIS A 128 20.75 -10.70 -7.39
C HIS A 128 21.62 -9.47 -7.63
N LEU A 129 21.08 -8.45 -8.30
CA LEU A 129 21.77 -7.17 -8.47
C LEU A 129 21.66 -6.35 -7.19
N ASP A 130 22.76 -5.75 -6.76
CA ASP A 130 22.81 -4.90 -5.56
C ASP A 130 23.54 -3.57 -5.85
N GLU A 131 23.90 -2.84 -4.78
CA GLU A 131 24.54 -1.54 -4.91
C GLU A 131 25.88 -1.54 -5.65
N SER A 132 26.54 -2.69 -5.81
CA SER A 132 27.83 -2.81 -6.50
C SER A 132 27.70 -2.54 -7.99
N CYS A 133 26.51 -2.75 -8.58
CA CYS A 133 26.30 -2.57 -10.02
C CYS A 133 26.00 -1.11 -10.44
N TYR A 134 26.03 -0.15 -9.52
CA TYR A 134 25.58 1.22 -9.77
C TYR A 134 26.27 1.91 -10.98
N GLU A 135 27.55 1.66 -11.23
CA GLU A 135 28.27 2.24 -12.38
C GLU A 135 27.81 1.65 -13.70
N ASN A 136 27.71 0.31 -13.76
CA ASN A 136 27.22 -0.38 -14.95
C ASN A 136 25.76 -0.02 -15.23
N LEU A 137 24.94 0.14 -14.19
CA LEU A 137 23.55 0.56 -14.33
C LEU A 137 23.45 2.00 -14.86
N ARG A 138 24.26 2.94 -14.34
CA ARG A 138 24.33 4.31 -14.86
C ARG A 138 24.70 4.30 -16.34
N ASP A 139 25.74 3.56 -16.70
CA ASP A 139 26.28 3.57 -18.07
C ASP A 139 25.29 2.92 -19.06
N LEU A 140 24.63 1.82 -18.65
CA LEU A 140 23.52 1.21 -19.39
C LEU A 140 22.40 2.23 -19.65
N LEU A 141 21.90 2.87 -18.60
CA LEU A 141 20.80 3.83 -18.70
C LEU A 141 21.22 5.07 -19.48
N LEU A 142 22.51 5.44 -19.48
CA LEU A 142 23.00 6.59 -20.23
C LEU A 142 23.04 6.35 -21.75
N ARG A 143 23.34 5.12 -22.19
CA ARG A 143 23.73 4.81 -23.58
C ARG A 143 22.74 3.93 -24.36
N SER A 144 21.99 3.11 -23.64
CA SER A 144 21.09 2.13 -24.26
C SER A 144 19.92 2.78 -25.01
N LYS A 145 19.44 2.06 -26.02
CA LYS A 145 18.24 2.40 -26.81
C LYS A 145 16.99 1.61 -26.39
N ILE A 146 17.10 0.86 -25.30
CA ILE A 146 16.03 0.03 -24.76
C ILE A 146 14.83 0.91 -24.38
N LEU A 147 13.64 0.47 -24.78
CA LEU A 147 12.37 1.14 -24.50
C LEU A 147 11.74 0.62 -23.20
N HIS A 148 11.93 -0.66 -22.89
CA HIS A 148 11.34 -1.33 -21.73
C HIS A 148 12.39 -2.12 -20.95
N LEU A 149 12.66 -1.70 -19.71
CA LEU A 149 13.62 -2.36 -18.84
C LEU A 149 12.95 -2.82 -17.54
N ASP A 150 13.07 -4.11 -17.25
CA ASP A 150 12.64 -4.68 -15.99
C ASP A 150 13.84 -5.03 -15.11
N LEU A 151 13.92 -4.38 -13.95
CA LEU A 151 14.92 -4.61 -12.90
C LEU A 151 14.26 -5.02 -11.58
N SER A 152 13.01 -5.49 -11.61
CA SER A 152 12.27 -5.87 -10.43
C SER A 152 12.94 -7.02 -9.67
N TRP A 153 12.61 -7.16 -8.39
CA TRP A 153 13.08 -8.27 -7.56
C TRP A 153 14.62 -8.36 -7.45
N ASN A 154 15.27 -7.20 -7.39
CA ASN A 154 16.70 -7.07 -7.08
C ASN A 154 16.89 -6.30 -5.76
N SER A 155 18.10 -5.86 -5.45
CA SER A 155 18.46 -5.15 -4.22
C SER A 155 18.93 -3.72 -4.50
N LEU A 156 18.24 -3.01 -5.39
CA LEU A 156 18.64 -1.67 -5.87
C LEU A 156 18.18 -0.51 -4.94
N TYR A 157 18.20 -0.71 -3.63
CA TYR A 157 17.68 0.25 -2.65
C TYR A 157 18.67 1.31 -2.18
N SER A 158 19.97 1.20 -2.45
CA SER A 158 20.93 2.16 -1.89
C SER A 158 20.82 3.54 -2.54
N ALA A 159 21.03 4.59 -1.75
CA ALA A 159 21.07 5.97 -2.25
C ALA A 159 22.11 6.16 -3.37
N LYS A 160 23.23 5.43 -3.30
CA LYS A 160 24.29 5.44 -4.33
C LYS A 160 23.78 4.93 -5.67
N THR A 161 23.03 3.83 -5.66
CA THR A 161 22.40 3.24 -6.84
C THR A 161 21.39 4.20 -7.46
N TRP A 162 20.56 4.83 -6.63
CA TRP A 162 19.55 5.79 -7.10
C TRP A 162 20.14 7.08 -7.67
N LYS A 163 21.22 7.57 -7.08
CA LYS A 163 21.96 8.68 -7.67
C LYS A 163 22.46 8.32 -9.07
N ALA A 164 23.05 7.14 -9.21
CA ALA A 164 23.58 6.64 -10.48
C ALA A 164 22.47 6.43 -11.53
N LEU A 165 21.33 5.87 -11.12
CA LEU A 165 20.13 5.68 -11.95
C LEU A 165 19.59 7.03 -12.47
N VAL A 166 19.45 8.02 -11.59
CA VAL A 166 19.02 9.38 -11.97
C VAL A 166 20.03 10.03 -12.91
N ASP A 167 21.33 9.87 -12.65
CA ASP A 167 22.38 10.43 -13.48
C ASP A 167 22.39 9.83 -14.90
N GLY A 168 22.16 8.52 -15.03
CA GLY A 168 22.01 7.86 -16.34
C GLY A 168 20.75 8.33 -17.09
N LEU A 169 19.62 8.40 -16.40
CA LEU A 169 18.33 8.75 -17.02
C LEU A 169 18.19 10.23 -17.39
N LYS A 170 18.99 11.14 -16.82
CA LYS A 170 18.97 12.57 -17.16
C LYS A 170 19.14 12.86 -18.65
N LYS A 171 19.92 12.03 -19.35
CA LYS A 171 20.20 12.16 -20.80
C LYS A 171 19.55 11.07 -21.65
N ASN A 172 18.89 10.10 -21.02
CA ASN A 172 18.22 9.04 -21.76
C ASN A 172 16.88 9.55 -22.32
N GLU A 173 16.73 9.48 -23.64
CA GLU A 173 15.53 9.95 -24.35
C GLU A 173 14.70 8.78 -24.92
N GLU A 174 15.05 7.54 -24.60
CA GLU A 174 14.53 6.32 -25.23
C GLU A 174 13.68 5.48 -24.26
N LEU A 175 14.13 5.31 -23.01
CA LEU A 175 13.47 4.45 -22.04
C LEU A 175 12.07 4.97 -21.71
N ARG A 176 11.04 4.21 -22.09
CA ARG A 176 9.62 4.52 -21.86
C ARG A 176 9.09 3.83 -20.61
N SER A 177 9.50 2.59 -20.35
CA SER A 177 9.03 1.79 -19.22
C SER A 177 10.19 1.30 -18.36
N LEU A 178 10.09 1.55 -17.06
CA LEU A 178 11.04 1.07 -16.07
C LEU A 178 10.30 0.37 -14.92
N ASN A 179 10.62 -0.90 -14.69
CA ASN A 179 10.11 -1.65 -13.55
C ASN A 179 11.19 -1.81 -12.47
N LEU A 180 10.92 -1.27 -11.28
CA LEU A 180 11.75 -1.32 -10.08
C LEU A 180 10.95 -1.85 -8.88
N SER A 181 9.88 -2.61 -9.14
CA SER A 181 9.13 -3.27 -8.08
C SER A 181 10.01 -4.27 -7.32
N TRP A 182 9.64 -4.63 -6.09
CA TRP A 182 10.37 -5.63 -5.30
C TRP A 182 11.88 -5.32 -5.11
N ASN A 183 12.27 -4.04 -5.02
CA ASN A 183 13.66 -3.64 -4.81
C ASN A 183 13.97 -3.15 -3.40
N SER A 184 13.00 -3.27 -2.48
CA SER A 184 13.14 -2.82 -1.10
C SER A 184 13.40 -1.31 -0.98
N LEU A 185 12.91 -0.52 -1.94
CA LEU A 185 13.10 0.93 -2.01
C LEU A 185 12.37 1.66 -0.88
N GLY A 186 12.95 2.75 -0.36
CA GLY A 186 12.33 3.52 0.73
C GLY A 186 12.87 4.95 0.83
N GLU A 187 12.97 5.46 2.05
CA GLU A 187 13.40 6.84 2.37
C GLU A 187 14.73 7.23 1.72
N GLU A 188 15.71 6.31 1.66
CA GLU A 188 17.03 6.58 1.06
C GLU A 188 16.96 6.99 -0.42
N CYS A 189 15.93 6.52 -1.14
CA CYS A 189 15.77 6.71 -2.57
C CYS A 189 14.87 7.89 -2.91
N VAL A 190 13.98 8.31 -2.00
CA VAL A 190 12.81 9.13 -2.35
C VAL A 190 13.18 10.52 -2.89
N HIS A 191 14.27 11.13 -2.41
CA HIS A 191 14.74 12.41 -2.91
C HIS A 191 15.32 12.32 -4.33
N HIS A 192 15.95 11.18 -4.66
CA HIS A 192 16.41 10.89 -6.01
C HIS A 192 15.21 10.60 -6.93
N LEU A 193 14.22 9.84 -6.45
CA LEU A 193 12.97 9.60 -7.18
C LEU A 193 12.21 10.90 -7.47
N HIS A 194 12.13 11.82 -6.49
CA HIS A 194 11.58 13.16 -6.71
C HIS A 194 12.30 13.87 -7.86
N THR A 195 13.64 13.79 -7.90
CA THR A 195 14.43 14.38 -8.98
C THR A 195 14.17 13.68 -10.33
N LEU A 196 14.03 12.35 -10.33
CA LEU A 196 13.70 11.57 -11.53
C LEU A 196 12.36 12.00 -12.10
N LEU A 197 11.31 12.05 -11.28
CA LEU A 197 9.96 12.44 -11.69
C LEU A 197 9.91 13.87 -12.23
N LEU A 198 10.76 14.78 -11.76
CA LEU A 198 10.80 16.15 -12.29
C LEU A 198 11.63 16.30 -13.57
N ARG A 199 12.65 15.47 -13.76
CA ARG A 199 13.67 15.67 -14.81
C ARG A 199 13.65 14.64 -15.93
N SER A 200 13.01 13.48 -15.71
CA SER A 200 12.85 12.48 -16.74
C SER A 200 12.06 13.05 -17.91
N ARG A 201 12.57 12.83 -19.13
CA ARG A 201 11.99 13.35 -20.36
C ARG A 201 11.21 12.28 -21.14
N SER A 202 11.48 11.01 -20.83
CA SER A 202 11.15 9.84 -21.63
C SER A 202 10.28 8.83 -20.91
N ILE A 203 10.39 8.72 -19.57
CA ILE A 203 9.67 7.68 -18.82
C ILE A 203 8.16 7.98 -18.83
N GLU A 204 7.42 7.04 -19.40
CA GLU A 204 5.97 7.04 -19.47
C GLU A 204 5.36 6.06 -18.46
N LYS A 205 6.04 4.94 -18.18
CA LYS A 205 5.61 3.92 -17.24
C LYS A 205 6.68 3.68 -16.19
N LEU A 206 6.30 3.83 -14.92
CA LEU A 206 7.19 3.58 -13.79
C LEU A 206 6.49 2.68 -12.78
N ASP A 207 7.06 1.50 -12.58
CA ASP A 207 6.59 0.56 -11.56
C ASP A 207 7.51 0.57 -10.34
N LEU A 208 6.92 0.95 -9.20
CA LEU A 208 7.53 1.04 -7.88
C LEU A 208 6.72 0.25 -6.85
N SER A 209 5.85 -0.66 -7.30
CA SER A 209 5.04 -1.51 -6.44
C SER A 209 5.91 -2.43 -5.57
N TRP A 210 5.35 -2.95 -4.47
CA TRP A 210 6.05 -3.90 -3.60
C TRP A 210 7.41 -3.39 -3.10
N ASN A 211 7.43 -2.15 -2.62
CA ASN A 211 8.58 -1.54 -2.00
C ASN A 211 8.24 -1.10 -0.56
N ARG A 212 9.14 -0.35 0.08
CA ARG A 212 9.05 0.10 1.47
C ARG A 212 8.73 1.59 1.57
N PHE A 213 8.08 2.19 0.56
CA PHE A 213 7.68 3.60 0.63
C PHE A 213 6.64 3.80 1.74
N THR A 214 6.87 4.84 2.54
CA THR A 214 6.04 5.22 3.69
C THR A 214 5.08 6.37 3.35
N GLU A 215 4.24 6.76 4.31
CA GLU A 215 3.37 7.93 4.18
C GLU A 215 4.16 9.23 3.90
N LYS A 216 5.35 9.40 4.50
CA LYS A 216 6.20 10.58 4.29
C LYS A 216 6.78 10.59 2.88
N ASP A 217 7.17 9.43 2.39
CA ASP A 217 7.70 9.28 1.04
C ASP A 217 6.64 9.61 -0.01
N ALA A 218 5.39 9.17 0.23
CA ALA A 218 4.26 9.47 -0.63
C ALA A 218 4.02 10.98 -0.81
N GLU A 219 4.20 11.79 0.25
CA GLU A 219 4.09 13.24 0.15
C GLU A 219 5.18 13.85 -0.73
N ILE A 220 6.40 13.31 -0.68
CA ILE A 220 7.53 13.76 -1.51
C ILE A 220 7.27 13.37 -2.98
N ILE A 221 6.83 12.14 -3.22
CA ILE A 221 6.44 11.66 -4.55
C ILE A 221 5.29 12.50 -5.11
N ALA A 222 4.27 12.79 -4.30
CA ALA A 222 3.13 13.64 -4.67
C ALA A 222 3.57 15.04 -5.13
N LYS A 223 4.52 15.67 -4.44
CA LYS A 223 5.07 16.99 -4.82
C LYS A 223 5.79 16.97 -6.17
N ALA A 224 6.46 15.87 -6.51
CA ALA A 224 7.09 15.72 -7.82
C ALA A 224 6.06 15.42 -8.91
N LEU A 225 5.11 14.52 -8.61
CA LEU A 225 4.08 14.08 -9.53
C LEU A 225 3.18 15.23 -9.99
N SER A 226 2.87 16.19 -9.10
CA SER A 226 2.04 17.35 -9.47
C SER A 226 2.66 18.24 -10.56
N LYS A 227 3.99 18.18 -10.72
CA LYS A 227 4.74 18.93 -11.74
C LYS A 227 5.14 18.08 -12.93
N ASN A 228 4.96 16.76 -12.88
CA ASN A 228 5.31 15.86 -13.97
C ASN A 228 4.26 15.93 -15.09
N ASN A 229 4.72 15.99 -16.33
CA ASN A 229 3.89 16.07 -17.54
C ASN A 229 4.20 15.00 -18.59
N LYS A 230 4.92 13.94 -18.22
CA LYS A 230 5.35 12.86 -19.13
C LYS A 230 4.87 11.48 -18.70
N LEU A 231 4.86 11.24 -17.39
CA LEU A 231 4.47 9.96 -16.82
C LEU A 231 2.99 9.71 -17.08
N LYS A 232 2.71 8.55 -17.66
CA LYS A 232 1.39 8.06 -18.05
C LYS A 232 0.88 7.01 -17.07
N GLU A 233 1.76 6.13 -16.60
CA GLU A 233 1.45 5.08 -15.62
C GLU A 233 2.42 5.12 -14.44
N LEU A 234 1.87 5.17 -13.23
CA LEU A 234 2.62 5.06 -11.98
C LEU A 234 2.04 3.94 -11.11
N TYR A 235 2.85 2.95 -10.78
CA TYR A 235 2.48 1.87 -9.88
C TYR A 235 3.18 2.03 -8.54
N LEU A 236 2.40 2.13 -7.47
CA LEU A 236 2.85 2.30 -6.09
C LEU A 236 2.11 1.33 -5.15
N GLY A 237 1.33 0.40 -5.69
CA GLY A 237 0.62 -0.62 -4.92
C GLY A 237 1.55 -1.46 -4.04
N ASN A 238 0.98 -2.08 -3.00
CA ASN A 238 1.72 -2.92 -2.05
C ASN A 238 2.91 -2.21 -1.37
N ASN A 239 2.80 -0.90 -1.14
CA ASN A 239 3.70 -0.11 -0.30
C ASN A 239 3.01 0.30 1.01
N SER A 240 3.77 0.69 2.03
CA SER A 240 3.25 1.16 3.33
C SER A 240 2.88 2.65 3.33
N LEU A 241 2.13 3.09 2.31
CA LEU A 241 1.78 4.50 2.12
C LEU A 241 0.74 5.00 3.13
N LYS A 242 -0.01 4.07 3.75
CA LYS A 242 -1.16 4.33 4.63
C LYS A 242 -2.22 5.22 3.96
N THR A 243 -3.22 5.62 4.74
CA THR A 243 -4.34 6.44 4.26
C THR A 243 -3.95 7.85 3.88
N GLN A 244 -2.96 8.43 4.57
CA GLN A 244 -2.45 9.77 4.35
C GLN A 244 -1.66 9.84 3.04
N GLY A 245 -0.78 8.87 2.78
CA GLY A 245 -0.03 8.82 1.54
C GLY A 245 -0.92 8.62 0.31
N ALA A 246 -1.94 7.76 0.41
CA ALA A 246 -2.95 7.60 -0.64
C ALA A 246 -3.67 8.93 -0.95
N ALA A 247 -4.11 9.65 0.09
CA ALA A 247 -4.77 10.94 -0.06
C ALA A 247 -3.82 11.99 -0.67
N ALA A 248 -2.54 12.00 -0.29
CA ALA A 248 -1.54 12.91 -0.85
C ALA A 248 -1.32 12.69 -2.35
N LEU A 249 -1.19 11.43 -2.78
CA LEU A 249 -0.98 11.05 -4.17
C LEU A 249 -2.20 11.36 -5.05
N VAL A 250 -3.40 11.01 -4.59
CA VAL A 250 -4.64 11.33 -5.34
C VAL A 250 -4.86 12.83 -5.42
N ARG A 251 -4.63 13.57 -4.32
CA ARG A 251 -4.72 15.04 -4.35
C ARG A 251 -3.74 15.62 -5.37
N ALA A 252 -2.52 15.08 -5.48
CA ALA A 252 -1.48 15.58 -6.38
C ALA A 252 -1.91 15.57 -7.86
N ILE A 253 -2.71 14.58 -8.26
CA ILE A 253 -3.14 14.39 -9.66
C ILE A 253 -4.46 15.10 -9.99
N THR A 254 -5.00 15.89 -9.05
CA THR A 254 -6.16 16.74 -9.32
C THR A 254 -5.83 17.77 -10.40
N PRO A 255 -6.82 18.20 -11.22
CA PRO A 255 -6.62 19.20 -12.27
C PRO A 255 -6.02 20.52 -11.76
N GLN A 256 -6.34 20.90 -10.53
CA GLN A 256 -5.89 22.15 -9.91
C GLN A 256 -4.39 22.11 -9.59
N LEU A 257 -3.88 20.97 -9.10
CA LEU A 257 -2.47 20.85 -8.72
C LEU A 257 -1.56 20.38 -9.86
N SER A 258 -2.11 19.69 -10.85
CA SER A 258 -1.32 19.07 -11.92
C SER A 258 -1.89 19.30 -13.32
N PRO A 259 -2.18 20.54 -13.73
CA PRO A 259 -2.97 20.84 -14.94
C PRO A 259 -2.42 20.18 -16.21
N ASN A 260 -1.09 20.01 -16.30
CA ASN A 260 -0.39 19.45 -17.46
C ASN A 260 -0.03 17.96 -17.31
N SER A 261 -0.59 17.25 -16.34
CA SER A 261 -0.29 15.83 -16.12
C SER A 261 -0.70 14.97 -17.32
N ALA A 262 0.19 14.08 -17.75
CA ALA A 262 -0.09 13.07 -18.77
C ALA A 262 -0.57 11.73 -18.17
N LEU A 263 -0.73 11.68 -16.84
CA LEU A 263 -1.05 10.46 -16.12
C LEU A 263 -2.44 9.97 -16.50
N HIS A 264 -2.57 8.69 -16.83
CA HIS A 264 -3.84 8.00 -17.02
C HIS A 264 -4.02 6.81 -16.08
N LEU A 265 -2.96 6.36 -15.40
CA LEU A 265 -3.04 5.30 -14.39
C LEU A 265 -2.23 5.65 -13.15
N LEU A 266 -2.91 5.69 -12.00
CA LEU A 266 -2.30 5.66 -10.68
C LEU A 266 -2.72 4.37 -9.99
N ASP A 267 -1.80 3.41 -9.90
CA ASP A 267 -2.05 2.12 -9.26
C ASP A 267 -1.60 2.16 -7.80
N LEU A 268 -2.58 2.12 -6.88
CA LEU A 268 -2.41 2.04 -5.44
C LEU A 268 -3.08 0.76 -4.91
N GLU A 269 -2.95 -0.35 -5.65
CA GLU A 269 -3.42 -1.67 -5.20
C GLU A 269 -2.92 -1.97 -3.78
N ASN A 270 -3.80 -2.53 -2.93
CA ASN A 270 -3.52 -2.82 -1.53
C ASN A 270 -3.10 -1.59 -0.68
N VAL A 271 -3.41 -0.38 -1.13
CA VAL A 271 -3.28 0.85 -0.35
C VAL A 271 -4.68 1.40 -0.07
N TRP A 272 -5.00 1.57 1.20
CA TRP A 272 -6.32 2.00 1.64
C TRP A 272 -6.36 3.52 1.83
N ALA A 273 -7.49 4.13 1.52
CA ALA A 273 -7.74 5.56 1.72
C ALA A 273 -8.89 5.81 2.71
N ASN A 274 -8.97 7.01 3.28
CA ASN A 274 -10.12 7.45 4.08
C ASN A 274 -11.16 8.15 3.20
N LYS A 275 -12.38 8.35 3.72
CA LYS A 275 -13.45 9.07 3.01
C LYS A 275 -13.11 10.50 2.58
N ASN A 276 -12.09 11.13 3.17
CA ASN A 276 -11.64 12.47 2.79
C ASN A 276 -11.09 12.57 1.35
N ILE A 277 -10.87 11.43 0.68
CA ILE A 277 -10.39 11.38 -0.69
C ILE A 277 -11.53 11.52 -1.71
N LEU A 278 -12.79 11.35 -1.29
CA LEU A 278 -13.94 11.27 -2.19
C LEU A 278 -14.10 12.52 -3.05
N ASP A 279 -13.95 13.70 -2.47
CA ASP A 279 -14.05 14.97 -3.20
C ASP A 279 -12.98 15.09 -4.29
N ASN A 280 -11.75 14.62 -4.01
CA ASN A 280 -10.67 14.59 -4.99
C ASN A 280 -10.96 13.57 -6.11
N LEU A 281 -11.48 12.39 -5.76
CA LEU A 281 -11.86 11.37 -6.74
C LEU A 281 -12.99 11.85 -7.64
N GLU A 282 -14.01 12.52 -7.09
CA GLU A 282 -15.11 13.09 -7.86
C GLU A 282 -14.60 14.20 -8.79
N THR A 283 -13.73 15.08 -8.29
CA THR A 283 -13.08 16.10 -9.11
C THR A 283 -12.30 15.46 -10.27
N ILE A 284 -11.49 14.43 -10.00
CA ILE A 284 -10.73 13.76 -11.06
C ILE A 284 -11.68 13.08 -12.06
N LYS A 285 -12.73 12.41 -11.59
CA LYS A 285 -13.70 11.75 -12.47
C LYS A 285 -14.41 12.74 -13.40
N ASN A 286 -14.74 13.93 -12.89
CA ASN A 286 -15.47 14.95 -13.66
C ASN A 286 -14.59 15.66 -14.69
N PHE A 287 -13.33 15.96 -14.36
CA PHE A 287 -12.44 16.74 -15.22
C PHE A 287 -11.43 15.90 -16.01
N ARG A 288 -11.19 14.66 -15.59
CA ARG A 288 -10.21 13.72 -16.15
C ARG A 288 -10.74 12.28 -16.17
N PRO A 289 -11.85 12.00 -16.88
CA PRO A 289 -12.49 10.68 -16.88
C PRO A 289 -11.60 9.56 -17.45
N TRP A 290 -10.54 9.88 -18.18
CA TRP A 290 -9.56 8.92 -18.69
C TRP A 290 -8.56 8.44 -17.63
N VAL A 291 -8.50 9.07 -16.45
CA VAL A 291 -7.57 8.71 -15.38
C VAL A 291 -8.16 7.59 -14.53
N THR A 292 -7.50 6.45 -14.54
CA THR A 292 -7.82 5.30 -13.69
C THR A 292 -7.01 5.37 -12.40
N ILE A 293 -7.69 5.29 -11.26
CA ILE A 293 -7.07 5.18 -9.94
C ILE A 293 -7.48 3.84 -9.36
N LYS A 294 -6.51 2.94 -9.15
CA LYS A 294 -6.76 1.70 -8.40
C LYS A 294 -6.42 1.94 -6.94
N LEU A 295 -7.31 1.55 -6.04
CA LEU A 295 -7.12 1.64 -4.58
C LEU A 295 -7.42 0.26 -3.98
N GLY A 296 -6.76 -0.06 -2.87
CA GLY A 296 -7.10 -1.25 -2.07
C GLY A 296 -8.49 -1.16 -1.44
N GLY A 297 -8.99 0.05 -1.22
CA GLY A 297 -10.33 0.31 -0.70
C GLY A 297 -10.43 1.67 -0.03
N ILE A 298 -11.66 2.07 0.30
CA ILE A 298 -11.93 3.26 1.11
C ILE A 298 -12.47 2.79 2.46
N LEU A 299 -11.74 3.08 3.54
CA LEU A 299 -12.17 2.78 4.89
C LEU A 299 -13.45 3.54 5.21
N SER A 300 -14.43 2.83 5.78
CA SER A 300 -15.55 3.49 6.45
C SER A 300 -15.05 4.18 7.73
N ASN A 301 -15.60 5.35 8.07
CA ASN A 301 -15.19 6.15 9.24
C ASN A 301 -15.61 5.49 10.57
N TYR A 302 -15.24 4.24 10.83
CA TYR A 302 -15.49 3.62 12.11
C TYR A 302 -14.52 4.21 13.14
N LYS A 303 -14.98 5.21 13.89
CA LYS A 303 -14.37 5.51 15.19
C LYS A 303 -14.72 4.34 16.11
N ILE A 304 -13.72 3.63 16.61
CA ILE A 304 -13.91 2.70 17.72
C ILE A 304 -14.29 3.57 18.94
N ILE A 305 -15.60 3.72 19.18
CA ILE A 305 -16.10 4.35 20.40
C ILE A 305 -15.89 3.29 21.49
N GLY A 306 -14.94 3.54 22.39
CA GLY A 306 -14.74 2.68 23.56
C GLY A 306 -16.00 2.62 24.42
N PRO A 307 -16.15 1.61 25.29
CA PRO A 307 -17.31 1.48 26.16
C PRO A 307 -17.51 2.77 26.98
N ASN A 308 -18.75 3.26 27.06
CA ASN A 308 -19.09 4.41 27.90
C ASN A 308 -18.99 4.01 29.38
N VAL A 309 -17.81 4.21 29.97
CA VAL A 309 -17.50 3.79 31.34
C VAL A 309 -18.50 4.36 32.35
N ARG A 310 -18.91 5.63 32.20
CA ARG A 310 -19.92 6.26 33.07
C ARG A 310 -21.24 5.51 33.02
N LYS A 311 -21.72 5.17 31.81
CA LYS A 311 -22.97 4.40 31.66
C LYS A 311 -22.88 3.03 32.35
N ILE A 312 -21.78 2.31 32.14
CA ILE A 312 -21.56 0.98 32.75
C ILE A 312 -21.59 1.06 34.28
N LEU A 313 -20.96 2.08 34.86
CA LEU A 313 -20.98 2.29 36.31
C LEU A 313 -22.40 2.56 36.83
N LEU A 314 -23.19 3.34 36.10
CA LEU A 314 -24.59 3.63 36.45
C LEU A 314 -25.50 2.41 36.30
N ASP A 315 -25.34 1.61 35.24
CA ASP A 315 -26.04 0.33 35.05
C ASP A 315 -25.76 -0.61 36.24
N ARG A 316 -24.49 -0.70 36.64
CA ARG A 316 -24.07 -1.48 37.80
C ARG A 316 -24.64 -0.93 39.11
N ALA A 317 -24.72 0.38 39.27
CA ALA A 317 -25.32 1.02 40.45
C ALA A 317 -26.82 0.72 40.57
N ASN A 318 -27.56 0.82 39.45
CA ASN A 318 -28.97 0.45 39.37
C ASN A 318 -29.19 -1.02 39.74
N TYR A 319 -28.31 -1.90 39.24
CA TYR A 319 -28.36 -3.33 39.55
C TYR A 319 -28.05 -3.63 41.02
N GLU A 320 -26.92 -3.15 41.56
CA GLU A 320 -26.49 -3.42 42.94
C GLU A 320 -27.52 -2.88 43.96
N ALA A 321 -28.12 -1.72 43.69
CA ALA A 321 -29.12 -1.13 44.57
C ALA A 321 -30.42 -1.96 44.70
N MET A 322 -30.72 -2.80 43.70
CA MET A 322 -31.89 -3.70 43.67
C MET A 322 -31.59 -5.16 44.07
N GLN A 323 -30.31 -5.53 44.23
CA GLN A 323 -29.88 -6.88 44.65
C GLN A 323 -30.42 -7.37 46.01
N PRO A 324 -30.68 -6.52 47.03
CA PRO A 324 -31.15 -7.01 48.33
C PRO A 324 -32.44 -7.83 48.21
N LYS A 325 -32.47 -9.04 48.80
CA LYS A 325 -33.62 -9.98 48.72
C LYS A 325 -34.90 -9.45 49.38
N GLN A 326 -34.78 -8.56 50.36
CA GLN A 326 -35.93 -7.99 51.07
C GLN A 326 -36.36 -6.69 50.39
N LYS A 327 -37.60 -6.59 49.91
CA LYS A 327 -38.15 -5.39 49.24
C LYS A 327 -37.93 -4.09 50.04
N ARG A 328 -38.00 -4.15 51.38
CA ARG A 328 -37.75 -2.98 52.26
C ARG A 328 -36.32 -2.43 52.22
N GLN A 329 -35.37 -3.18 51.68
CA GLN A 329 -33.96 -2.82 51.56
C GLN A 329 -33.56 -2.43 50.13
N GLN A 330 -34.43 -2.66 49.15
CA GLN A 330 -34.23 -2.22 47.78
C GLN A 330 -34.49 -0.71 47.71
N ARG A 331 -33.54 0.03 47.17
CA ARG A 331 -33.63 1.48 46.97
C ARG A 331 -33.29 1.77 45.54
N ASN A 332 -34.11 2.54 44.83
CA ASN A 332 -33.78 2.92 43.47
C ASN A 332 -32.61 3.92 43.49
N PHE A 333 -31.57 3.62 42.71
CA PHE A 333 -30.42 4.49 42.57
C PHE A 333 -30.77 5.80 41.83
N GLY A 334 -31.72 5.77 40.89
CA GLY A 334 -32.27 6.97 40.26
C GLY A 334 -32.92 7.94 41.26
N ASP A 335 -33.63 7.43 42.28
CA ASP A 335 -34.20 8.27 43.35
C ASP A 335 -33.12 8.93 44.21
N PHE A 336 -32.00 8.23 44.42
CA PHE A 336 -30.82 8.83 45.07
C PHE A 336 -30.24 9.96 44.22
N VAL A 337 -30.05 9.73 42.91
CA VAL A 337 -29.54 10.76 41.99
C VAL A 337 -30.45 11.98 41.93
N LYS A 338 -31.78 11.78 41.95
CA LYS A 338 -32.78 12.86 42.05
C LYS A 338 -32.66 13.67 43.33
N SER A 339 -32.28 13.02 44.44
CA SER A 339 -32.10 13.68 45.73
C SER A 339 -30.81 14.50 45.86
N LEU A 340 -29.89 14.40 44.89
CA LEU A 340 -28.65 15.16 44.89
C LEU A 340 -28.91 16.64 44.62
N GLU A 341 -28.16 17.47 45.33
CA GLU A 341 -28.11 18.91 45.10
C GLU A 341 -27.18 19.21 43.93
N ASP A 342 -27.42 20.31 43.21
CA ASP A 342 -26.59 20.74 42.09
C ASP A 342 -25.34 21.47 42.64
N THR A 343 -24.59 20.77 43.50
CA THR A 343 -23.43 21.29 44.25
C THR A 343 -22.25 20.32 44.19
N LYS A 344 -21.05 20.87 44.33
CA LYS A 344 -19.80 20.11 44.36
C LYS A 344 -19.43 19.78 45.79
N ILE A 345 -19.16 18.51 46.08
CA ILE A 345 -18.93 18.05 47.46
C ILE A 345 -17.70 17.17 47.57
N LYS A 346 -17.13 17.11 48.77
CA LYS A 346 -16.02 16.20 49.07
C LYS A 346 -16.46 14.73 48.96
N ARG A 347 -15.54 13.83 48.61
CA ARG A 347 -15.81 12.37 48.54
C ARG A 347 -16.37 11.83 49.85
N THR A 348 -15.88 12.32 50.99
CA THR A 348 -16.38 11.93 52.33
C THR A 348 -17.86 12.27 52.51
N ASN A 349 -18.30 13.43 52.03
CA ASN A 349 -19.70 13.86 52.08
C ASN A 349 -20.55 13.04 51.11
N PHE A 350 -20.06 12.75 49.91
CA PHE A 350 -20.77 11.91 48.94
C PHE A 350 -20.99 10.49 49.49
N MET A 351 -19.97 9.88 50.11
CA MET A 351 -20.11 8.60 50.80
C MET A 351 -21.14 8.65 51.95
N GLN A 352 -21.23 9.76 52.67
CA GLN A 352 -22.26 9.95 53.70
C GLN A 352 -23.67 10.04 53.09
N LEU A 353 -23.85 10.69 51.93
CA LEU A 353 -25.12 10.72 51.21
C LEU A 353 -25.58 9.33 50.79
N VAL A 354 -24.69 8.52 50.20
CA VAL A 354 -24.99 7.13 49.80
C VAL A 354 -25.43 6.30 51.02
N LYS A 355 -24.71 6.43 52.15
CA LYS A 355 -25.06 5.74 53.41
C LYS A 355 -26.39 6.23 53.99
N LYS A 356 -26.64 7.55 53.97
CA LYS A 356 -27.87 8.18 54.48
C LYS A 356 -29.09 7.74 53.67
N PHE A 357 -28.96 7.60 52.36
CA PHE A 357 -30.01 7.08 51.47
C PHE A 357 -30.23 5.56 51.62
N LYS A 358 -29.34 4.87 52.36
CA LYS A 358 -29.36 3.42 52.60
C LYS A 358 -29.22 2.60 51.31
N LEU A 359 -28.50 3.12 50.32
CA LEU A 359 -28.13 2.38 49.11
C LEU A 359 -27.15 1.26 49.44
N LYS A 360 -27.40 0.07 48.91
CA LYS A 360 -26.54 -1.11 49.07
C LYS A 360 -25.63 -1.27 47.84
N LEU A 361 -24.62 -0.41 47.77
CA LEU A 361 -23.59 -0.46 46.73
C LEU A 361 -22.28 -1.00 47.31
N SER A 362 -21.51 -1.71 46.50
CA SER A 362 -20.13 -2.10 46.82
C SER A 362 -19.24 -0.87 46.97
N THR A 363 -18.27 -0.92 47.89
CA THR A 363 -17.36 0.21 48.16
C THR A 363 -16.55 0.58 46.92
N SER A 364 -16.09 -0.42 46.16
CA SER A 364 -15.38 -0.21 44.90
C SER A 364 -16.21 0.56 43.88
N LEU A 365 -17.51 0.25 43.75
CA LEU A 365 -18.38 0.92 42.80
C LEU A 365 -18.62 2.38 43.19
N VAL A 366 -18.82 2.67 44.49
CA VAL A 366 -18.97 4.05 44.95
C VAL A 366 -17.71 4.86 44.65
N ASP A 367 -16.52 4.29 44.85
CA ASP A 367 -15.25 4.93 44.49
C ASP A 367 -15.08 5.14 42.99
N GLU A 368 -15.45 4.16 42.17
CA GLU A 368 -15.42 4.25 40.70
C GLU A 368 -16.38 5.33 40.18
N ILE A 369 -17.59 5.44 40.76
CA ILE A 369 -18.54 6.51 40.44
C ILE A 369 -17.95 7.87 40.82
N MET A 370 -17.42 8.01 42.03
CA MET A 370 -16.80 9.27 42.45
C MET A 370 -15.64 9.68 41.54
N ASN A 371 -14.83 8.73 41.06
CA ASN A 371 -13.76 8.99 40.08
C ASN A 371 -14.31 9.39 38.71
N ALA A 372 -15.37 8.72 38.25
CA ALA A 372 -15.95 8.97 36.93
C ALA A 372 -16.64 10.34 36.82
N PHE A 373 -17.06 10.91 37.95
CA PHE A 373 -17.73 12.20 38.07
C PHE A 373 -16.93 13.19 38.95
N GLU A 374 -15.60 13.07 38.93
CA GLU A 374 -14.68 13.97 39.64
C GLU A 374 -14.42 15.25 38.83
N GLU A 375 -14.47 16.41 39.49
CA GLU A 375 -14.03 17.68 38.87
C GLU A 375 -12.55 17.96 39.17
N SER A 376 -12.14 17.73 40.41
CA SER A 376 -10.77 17.88 40.89
C SER A 376 -10.53 16.94 42.06
N LYS A 377 -9.25 16.72 42.42
CA LYS A 377 -8.86 15.75 43.45
C LYS A 377 -9.71 15.90 44.72
N ASP A 378 -10.44 14.84 45.07
CA ASP A 378 -11.32 14.74 46.25
C ASP A 378 -12.66 15.50 46.16
N ILE A 379 -13.05 16.02 44.99
CA ILE A 379 -14.32 16.74 44.77
C ILE A 379 -15.17 16.03 43.70
N VAL A 380 -16.37 15.60 44.11
CA VAL A 380 -17.37 14.95 43.24
C VAL A 380 -18.38 15.99 42.77
N ASP A 381 -18.62 16.02 41.46
CA ASP A 381 -19.61 16.89 40.83
C ASP A 381 -20.98 16.20 40.76
N GLN A 382 -21.87 16.57 41.67
CA GLN A 382 -23.23 16.01 41.70
C GLN A 382 -24.08 16.46 40.52
N GLU A 383 -23.88 17.69 40.01
CA GLU A 383 -24.62 18.22 38.87
C GLU A 383 -24.25 17.42 37.60
N LEU A 384 -22.97 17.10 37.42
CA LEU A 384 -22.51 16.27 36.31
C LEU A 384 -23.05 14.84 36.39
N LEU A 385 -23.02 14.23 37.59
CA LEU A 385 -23.60 12.90 37.81
C LEU A 385 -25.10 12.89 37.50
N LYS A 386 -25.83 13.87 38.02
CA LYS A 386 -27.28 14.01 37.84
C LYS A 386 -27.62 14.24 36.39
N SER A 387 -27.09 15.29 35.76
CA SER A 387 -27.36 15.61 34.34
C SER A 387 -27.01 14.45 33.40
N PHE A 388 -25.92 13.73 33.65
CA PHE A 388 -25.56 12.54 32.87
C PHE A 388 -26.55 11.39 33.06
N TYR A 389 -26.95 11.10 34.31
CA TYR A 389 -27.93 10.06 34.61
C TYR A 389 -29.28 10.35 33.95
N LEU A 390 -29.75 11.60 34.04
CA LEU A 390 -31.02 12.04 33.42
C LEU A 390 -31.03 11.88 31.91
N LYS A 391 -29.89 12.14 31.27
CA LYS A 391 -29.75 11.99 29.83
C LYS A 391 -29.78 10.53 29.39
N GLU A 392 -29.18 9.63 30.18
CA GLU A 392 -29.12 8.19 29.84
C GLU A 392 -30.38 7.41 30.22
N TYR A 393 -31.14 7.85 31.24
CA TYR A 393 -32.35 7.18 31.75
C TYR A 393 -33.59 8.10 31.80
N PRO A 394 -34.11 8.57 30.65
CA PRO A 394 -35.23 9.52 30.61
C PRO A 394 -36.57 8.93 31.09
N GLU A 395 -36.79 7.61 31.00
CA GLU A 395 -38.07 6.98 31.39
C GLU A 395 -38.32 6.99 32.90
N GLU A 396 -37.26 7.01 33.72
CA GLU A 396 -37.37 7.12 35.19
C GLU A 396 -37.86 8.51 35.65
N TYR A 397 -38.03 9.46 34.73
CA TYR A 397 -38.59 10.80 34.97
C TYR A 397 -40.04 10.97 34.49
N SER A 398 -40.66 9.93 33.94
CA SER A 398 -42.11 9.94 33.77
C SER A 398 -42.75 9.87 35.16
N VAL A 399 -43.58 10.88 35.46
CA VAL A 399 -44.36 10.97 36.70
C VAL A 399 -45.06 9.63 36.91
N THR A 400 -44.72 8.92 37.98
CA THR A 400 -45.42 7.69 38.35
C THR A 400 -46.91 7.99 38.43
N GLU A 401 -47.74 7.18 37.76
CA GLU A 401 -49.21 7.29 37.70
C GLU A 401 -49.88 7.43 39.09
N THR A 402 -49.16 7.11 40.16
CA THR A 402 -49.55 7.30 41.56
C THR A 402 -49.65 8.77 42.02
N GLU A 403 -48.84 9.70 41.51
CA GLU A 403 -48.91 11.11 41.91
C GLU A 403 -50.03 11.87 41.19
N GLU A 404 -50.30 11.56 39.92
CA GLU A 404 -51.48 12.09 39.22
C GLU A 404 -52.79 11.56 39.80
N ALA A 405 -52.83 10.30 40.23
CA ALA A 405 -53.99 9.72 40.91
C ALA A 405 -54.24 10.40 42.27
N ALA A 406 -53.19 10.71 43.03
CA ALA A 406 -53.28 11.43 44.30
C ALA A 406 -53.72 12.90 44.12
N LEU A 407 -53.26 13.58 43.07
CA LEU A 407 -53.72 14.94 42.72
C LEU A 407 -55.17 14.95 42.23
N LYS A 408 -55.60 13.95 41.45
CA LYS A 408 -56.99 13.80 40.98
C LYS A 408 -57.95 13.46 42.13
N LEU A 409 -57.53 12.66 43.13
CA LEU A 409 -58.34 12.37 44.32
C LEU A 409 -58.47 13.58 45.26
N LYS A 410 -57.40 14.38 45.42
CA LYS A 410 -57.46 15.64 46.20
C LYS A 410 -58.36 16.68 45.54
N LYS A 411 -58.32 16.82 44.20
CA LYS A 411 -59.23 17.72 43.46
C LYS A 411 -60.69 17.27 43.54
N ARG A 412 -60.98 15.97 43.53
CA ARG A 412 -62.36 15.44 43.68
C ARG A 412 -62.94 15.60 45.09
N LYS A 413 -62.13 15.61 46.15
CA LYS A 413 -62.64 15.83 47.52
C LYS A 413 -62.94 17.30 47.84
N VAL A 414 -62.33 18.24 47.13
CA VAL A 414 -62.61 19.68 47.32
C VAL A 414 -63.87 20.13 46.56
N GLN A 415 -64.30 19.39 45.53
CA GLN A 415 -65.50 19.70 44.73
C GLN A 415 -66.82 19.09 45.26
N ILE A 416 -66.84 18.48 46.45
CA ILE A 416 -68.05 17.85 47.04
C ILE A 416 -68.48 18.55 48.36
N ILE A 417 -67.83 19.65 48.78
CA ILE A 417 -68.19 20.39 50.01
C ILE A 417 -68.44 21.90 49.76
N GLU A 418 -68.56 22.33 48.51
CA GLU A 418 -69.16 23.62 48.14
C GLU A 418 -70.18 23.38 47.02
#